data_AF-A0A4Q5A3V3-F1
#
_entry.id   AF-A0A4Q5A3V3-F1
#
_cell.length_a   1.000
_cell.length_b   1.000
_cell.length_c   1.000
_cell.angle_alpha   90.00
_cell.angle_beta   90.00
_cell.angle_gamma   90.00
#
_symmetry.space_group_name_H-M   'P 1'
#
loop_
_entity.id
_entity.type
_entity.pdbx_description
1 polymer ?
#
loop_
_entity_poly.entity_id
_entity_poly.type
_entity_poly.pdbx_seq_one_letter_code
_entity_poly.pdbx_strand_id
1 'polypeptide(L)'
;MDEEMNAEVEGRDDGTRQKLSDEAAKRRIEASDAKNELAAAQAELNATRLTLARLTAQREHPQITDEMFDKLCAATTPEGVEAWAEAWEELVAPIIDTDPRIQAEKKRYEEYVAYEERNAAAFRERMKKFRASGECLIK
;
A
#
# COMPACT_ATOMS: atom_id res chain seq x y z
N MET A 1 -21.08 -19.17 84.12
CA MET A 1 -20.07 -19.97 83.42
C MET A 1 -20.61 -20.09 82.02
N ASP A 2 -20.15 -19.19 81.17
CA ASP A 2 -20.68 -18.94 79.84
C ASP A 2 -20.33 -20.11 78.92
N GLU A 3 -21.37 -20.67 78.32
CA GLU A 3 -21.31 -21.80 77.39
C GLU A 3 -20.71 -21.31 76.06
N GLU A 4 -19.50 -21.78 75.74
CA GLU A 4 -18.78 -21.52 74.50
C GLU A 4 -19.62 -21.94 73.28
N MET A 5 -20.12 -20.96 72.52
CA MET A 5 -20.51 -21.18 71.12
C MET A 5 -19.25 -21.33 70.27
N ASN A 6 -18.81 -22.57 70.07
CA ASN A 6 -17.84 -22.89 69.03
C ASN A 6 -18.51 -22.71 67.66
N ALA A 7 -18.19 -21.60 67.01
CA ALA A 7 -18.56 -21.34 65.62
C ALA A 7 -17.69 -22.21 64.69
N GLU A 8 -18.23 -23.35 64.26
CA GLU A 8 -17.74 -24.04 63.07
C GLU A 8 -17.97 -23.15 61.83
N VAL A 9 -16.90 -22.54 61.33
CA VAL A 9 -16.85 -22.00 59.96
C VAL A 9 -15.67 -22.65 59.25
N GLU A 10 -15.77 -23.97 59.06
CA GLU A 10 -14.84 -24.69 58.18
C GLU A 10 -15.51 -24.93 56.82
N GLY A 11 -14.80 -24.54 55.74
CA GLY A 11 -15.00 -25.17 54.43
C GLY A 11 -15.57 -24.33 53.28
N ARG A 12 -15.33 -23.01 53.20
CA ARG A 12 -15.87 -22.18 52.07
C ARG A 12 -14.88 -21.25 51.36
N ASP A 13 -13.59 -21.61 51.18
CA ASP A 13 -12.63 -20.64 50.60
C ASP A 13 -11.83 -21.11 49.38
N ASP A 14 -11.38 -22.38 49.28
CA ASP A 14 -10.47 -22.77 48.19
C ASP A 14 -11.12 -22.76 46.79
N GLY A 15 -12.35 -23.23 46.66
CA GLY A 15 -13.04 -23.29 45.36
C GLY A 15 -13.43 -21.93 44.78
N THR A 16 -13.73 -20.96 45.63
CA THR A 16 -14.02 -19.56 45.24
C THR A 16 -12.75 -18.81 44.88
N ARG A 17 -11.66 -19.04 45.62
CA ARG A 17 -10.35 -18.45 45.32
C ARG A 17 -9.78 -18.92 43.99
N GLN A 18 -9.91 -20.22 43.69
CA GLN A 18 -9.50 -20.77 42.40
C GLN A 18 -10.30 -20.16 41.25
N LYS A 19 -11.64 -20.06 41.38
CA LYS A 19 -12.50 -19.43 40.36
C LYS A 19 -12.15 -17.97 40.10
N LEU A 20 -11.88 -17.18 41.14
CA LEU A 20 -11.46 -15.79 41.02
C LEU A 20 -10.10 -15.66 40.34
N SER A 21 -9.16 -16.58 40.63
CA SER A 21 -7.86 -16.67 39.97
C SER A 21 -7.99 -17.01 38.49
N ASP A 22 -8.83 -17.99 38.14
CA ASP A 22 -9.09 -18.40 36.77
C ASP A 22 -9.77 -17.27 35.96
N GLU A 23 -10.71 -16.55 36.59
CA GLU A 23 -11.38 -15.41 35.98
C GLU A 23 -10.42 -14.22 35.79
N ALA A 24 -9.52 -13.98 36.73
CA ALA A 24 -8.47 -12.99 36.58
C ALA A 24 -7.47 -13.37 35.47
N ALA A 25 -7.14 -14.65 35.31
CA ALA A 25 -6.31 -15.14 34.22
C ALA A 25 -6.99 -14.95 32.85
N LYS A 26 -8.28 -15.27 32.73
CA LYS A 26 -9.07 -15.02 31.51
C LYS A 26 -9.10 -13.54 31.13
N ARG A 27 -9.38 -12.65 32.08
CA ARG A 27 -9.36 -11.20 31.84
C ARG A 27 -8.00 -10.68 31.37
N ARG A 28 -6.89 -11.27 31.85
CA ARG A 28 -5.54 -10.90 31.41
C ARG A 28 -5.28 -11.35 29.97
N ILE A 29 -5.74 -12.54 29.60
CA ILE A 29 -5.64 -13.07 28.24
C ILE A 29 -6.46 -12.18 27.30
N GLU A 30 -7.74 -11.94 27.63
CA GLU A 30 -8.62 -11.07 26.84
C GLU A 30 -8.04 -9.65 26.67
N ALA A 31 -7.47 -9.07 27.73
CA ALA A 31 -6.82 -7.76 27.65
C ALA A 31 -5.53 -7.78 26.81
N SER A 32 -4.81 -8.90 26.79
CA SER A 32 -3.64 -9.09 25.94
C SER A 32 -4.05 -9.23 24.47
N ASP A 33 -5.09 -10.02 24.20
CA ASP A 33 -5.61 -10.24 22.85
C ASP A 33 -6.16 -8.95 22.26
N ALA A 34 -6.94 -8.18 23.04
CA ALA A 34 -7.44 -6.88 22.62
C ALA A 34 -6.33 -5.87 22.29
N LYS A 35 -5.20 -5.90 23.03
CA LYS A 35 -4.03 -5.06 22.72
C LYS A 35 -3.35 -5.48 21.43
N ASN A 36 -3.25 -6.78 21.19
CA ASN A 36 -2.66 -7.31 19.96
C ASN A 36 -3.52 -6.98 18.75
N GLU A 37 -4.84 -7.12 18.85
CA GLU A 37 -5.80 -6.72 17.82
C GLU A 37 -5.72 -5.22 17.51
N LEU A 38 -5.64 -4.37 18.54
CA LEU A 38 -5.48 -2.93 18.36
C LEU A 38 -4.16 -2.59 17.66
N ALA A 39 -3.06 -3.22 18.06
CA ALA A 39 -1.75 -3.01 17.43
C ALA A 39 -1.74 -3.46 15.97
N ALA A 40 -2.37 -4.60 15.65
CA ALA A 40 -2.52 -5.09 14.28
C ALA A 40 -3.35 -4.12 13.44
N ALA A 41 -4.50 -3.65 13.94
CA ALA A 41 -5.35 -2.69 13.25
C ALA A 41 -4.64 -1.36 13.01
N GLN A 42 -3.85 -0.88 13.98
CA GLN A 42 -3.03 0.33 13.80
C GLN A 42 -1.94 0.15 12.75
N ALA A 43 -1.29 -1.02 12.70
CA ALA A 43 -0.29 -1.32 11.68
C ALA A 43 -0.90 -1.33 10.27
N GLU A 44 -2.06 -1.98 10.09
CA GLU A 44 -2.78 -2.00 8.80
C GLU A 44 -3.23 -0.60 8.38
N LEU A 45 -3.72 0.20 9.32
CA LEU A 45 -4.15 1.57 9.06
C LEU A 45 -2.96 2.43 8.61
N ASN A 46 -1.82 2.32 9.29
CA ASN A 46 -0.61 3.05 8.92
C ASN A 46 -0.07 2.62 7.55
N ALA A 47 -0.07 1.31 7.25
CA ALA A 47 0.32 0.80 5.94
C ALA A 47 -0.60 1.36 4.84
N THR A 48 -1.91 1.37 5.08
CA THR A 48 -2.90 1.90 4.13
C THR A 48 -2.72 3.39 3.89
N ARG A 49 -2.49 4.17 4.96
CA ARG A 49 -2.21 5.61 4.84
C ARG A 49 -0.95 5.89 4.03
N LEU A 50 0.10 5.10 4.22
CA LEU A 50 1.33 5.25 3.46
C LEU A 50 1.14 4.95 1.97
N THR A 51 0.40 3.88 1.64
CA THR A 51 0.04 3.58 0.25
C THR A 51 -0.79 4.71 -0.37
N LEU A 52 -1.77 5.25 0.38
CA LEU A 52 -2.55 6.40 -0.09
C LEU A 52 -1.69 7.64 -0.34
N ALA A 53 -0.74 7.95 0.55
CA ALA A 53 0.18 9.06 0.36
C ALA A 53 1.03 8.88 -0.91
N ARG A 54 1.57 7.68 -1.15
CA ARG A 54 2.30 7.36 -2.39
C ARG A 54 1.43 7.57 -3.62
N LEU A 55 0.20 7.05 -3.63
CA LEU A 55 -0.73 7.21 -4.75
C LEU A 55 -1.11 8.68 -4.98
N THR A 56 -1.33 9.45 -3.92
CA THR A 56 -1.60 10.89 -4.01
C THR A 56 -0.41 11.63 -4.61
N ALA A 57 0.79 11.35 -4.12
CA ALA A 57 2.03 11.94 -4.63
C ALA A 57 2.28 11.57 -6.10
N GLN A 58 1.98 10.34 -6.55
CA GLN A 58 2.07 9.97 -7.98
C GLN A 58 1.05 10.69 -8.85
N ARG A 59 -0.17 10.89 -8.32
CA ARG A 59 -1.21 11.62 -9.04
C ARG A 59 -0.82 13.08 -9.25
N GLU A 60 -0.18 13.68 -8.25
CA GLU A 60 0.27 15.08 -8.29
C GLU A 60 1.58 15.25 -9.06
N HIS A 61 2.47 14.25 -8.99
CA HIS A 61 3.75 14.24 -9.69
C HIS A 61 3.89 12.94 -10.52
N PRO A 62 3.29 12.87 -11.72
CA PRO A 62 3.29 11.66 -12.55
C PRO A 62 4.67 11.15 -12.96
N GLN A 63 5.70 12.00 -12.88
CA GLN A 63 7.10 11.63 -13.11
C GLN A 63 7.68 10.74 -11.99
N ILE A 64 7.04 10.67 -10.82
CA ILE A 64 7.46 9.83 -9.71
C ILE A 64 6.80 8.45 -9.85
N THR A 65 7.61 7.40 -9.95
CA THR A 65 7.13 6.01 -10.05
C THR A 65 7.25 5.26 -8.72
N ASP A 66 6.55 4.13 -8.57
CA ASP A 66 6.69 3.25 -7.40
C ASP A 66 8.15 2.83 -7.16
N GLU A 67 8.88 2.54 -8.24
CA GLU A 67 10.30 2.18 -8.16
C GLU A 67 11.16 3.33 -7.59
N MET A 68 10.79 4.58 -7.87
CA MET A 68 11.46 5.75 -7.29
C MET A 68 11.17 5.88 -5.80
N PHE A 69 9.93 5.64 -5.36
CA PHE A 69 9.62 5.59 -3.93
C PHE A 69 10.45 4.52 -3.23
N ASP A 70 10.51 3.31 -3.78
CA ASP A 70 11.21 2.19 -3.13
C ASP A 70 12.74 2.37 -3.10
N LYS A 71 13.33 3.06 -4.08
CA LYS A 71 14.78 3.27 -4.15
C LYS A 71 15.26 4.56 -3.49
N LEU A 72 14.44 5.61 -3.49
CA LEU A 72 14.87 6.97 -3.16
C LEU A 72 14.12 7.58 -1.98
N CYS A 73 12.91 7.11 -1.68
CA CYS A 73 12.14 7.62 -0.55
C CYS A 73 12.37 6.76 0.70
N ALA A 74 13.09 7.31 1.68
CA ALA A 74 13.32 6.67 2.97
C ALA A 74 12.18 6.91 3.99
N ALA A 75 11.14 7.66 3.63
CA ALA A 75 10.07 8.02 4.53
C ALA A 75 9.13 6.83 4.81
N THR A 76 8.83 6.61 6.08
CA THR A 76 7.90 5.56 6.54
C THR A 76 6.59 6.13 7.10
N THR A 77 6.38 7.45 6.96
CA THR A 77 5.15 8.14 7.37
C THR A 77 4.49 8.80 6.17
N PRO A 78 3.15 8.89 6.14
CA PRO A 78 2.42 9.56 5.06
C PRO A 78 2.93 10.98 4.77
N GLU A 79 3.11 11.78 5.82
CA GLU A 79 3.54 13.18 5.73
C GLU A 79 4.98 13.28 5.21
N GLY A 80 5.83 12.30 5.53
CA GLY A 80 7.20 12.25 5.03
C GLY A 80 7.26 11.89 3.55
N VAL A 81 6.32 11.07 3.06
CA VAL A 81 6.20 10.73 1.64
C VAL A 81 5.75 11.96 0.83
N GLU A 82 4.78 12.71 1.34
CA GLU A 82 4.31 13.97 0.73
C GLU A 82 5.44 15.01 0.66
N ALA A 83 6.09 15.29 1.79
CA ALA A 83 7.21 16.26 1.81
C ALA A 83 8.39 15.84 0.92
N TRP A 84 8.66 14.54 0.81
CA TRP A 84 9.68 14.03 -0.11
C TRP A 84 9.29 14.25 -1.57
N ALA A 85 8.02 14.05 -1.92
CA ALA A 85 7.53 14.24 -3.29
C ALA A 85 7.59 15.72 -3.71
N GLU A 86 7.20 16.63 -2.82
CA GLU A 86 7.33 18.08 -3.03
C GLU A 86 8.79 18.50 -3.25
N ALA A 87 9.70 18.00 -2.39
CA ALA A 87 11.13 18.29 -2.53
C ALA A 87 11.72 17.71 -3.83
N TRP A 88 11.23 16.55 -4.27
CA TRP A 88 11.62 15.95 -5.53
C TRP A 88 11.20 16.81 -6.72
N GLU A 89 9.97 17.32 -6.70
CA GLU A 89 9.48 18.23 -7.73
C GLU A 89 10.34 19.49 -7.82
N GLU A 90 10.64 20.14 -6.69
CA GLU A 90 11.44 21.38 -6.68
C GLU A 90 12.85 21.17 -7.25
N LEU A 91 13.49 20.03 -6.93
CA LEU A 91 14.89 19.79 -7.29
C LEU A 91 15.08 19.15 -8.67
N VAL A 92 14.19 18.22 -9.06
CA VAL A 92 14.43 17.33 -10.20
C VAL A 92 13.54 17.65 -11.38
N ALA A 93 12.29 18.08 -11.16
CA ALA A 93 11.39 18.40 -12.28
C ALA A 93 11.95 19.49 -13.22
N PRO A 94 12.56 20.58 -12.71
CA PRO A 94 13.18 21.58 -13.59
C PRO A 94 14.29 21.00 -14.46
N ILE A 95 15.09 20.07 -13.93
CA ILE A 95 16.19 19.45 -14.68
C ILE A 95 15.64 18.59 -15.81
N ILE A 96 14.62 17.76 -15.53
CA ILE A 96 13.99 16.90 -16.53
C ILE A 96 13.33 17.73 -17.64
N ASP A 97 12.61 18.78 -17.26
CA ASP A 97 11.82 19.57 -18.20
C ASP A 97 12.66 20.55 -19.03
N THR A 98 13.78 21.02 -18.49
CA THR A 98 14.61 22.03 -19.17
C THR A 98 15.84 21.46 -19.87
N ASP A 99 16.31 20.24 -19.53
CA ASP A 99 17.50 19.69 -20.17
C ASP A 99 17.22 19.33 -21.65
N PRO A 100 17.91 20.00 -22.61
CA PRO A 100 17.64 19.81 -24.02
C PRO A 100 17.98 18.41 -24.53
N ARG A 101 18.85 17.67 -23.85
CA ARG A 101 19.21 16.29 -24.21
C ARG A 101 18.05 15.35 -23.88
N ILE A 102 17.47 15.49 -22.69
CA ILE A 102 16.31 14.72 -22.24
C ILE A 102 15.12 15.01 -23.16
N GLN A 103 14.87 16.28 -23.47
CA GLN A 103 13.78 16.66 -24.38
C GLN A 103 13.99 16.13 -25.80
N ALA A 104 15.22 16.17 -26.31
CA ALA A 104 15.54 15.59 -27.63
C ALA A 104 15.31 14.08 -27.66
N GLU A 105 15.68 13.37 -26.61
CA GLU A 105 15.47 11.92 -26.49
C GLU A 105 13.99 11.55 -26.35
N LYS A 106 13.25 12.29 -25.52
CA LYS A 106 11.78 12.16 -25.40
C LYS A 106 11.10 12.32 -26.75
N LYS A 107 11.43 13.38 -27.48
CA LYS A 107 10.91 13.64 -28.83
C LYS A 107 11.26 12.51 -29.80
N ARG A 108 12.49 12.00 -29.77
CA ARG A 108 12.91 10.88 -30.62
C ARG A 108 12.06 9.63 -30.34
N TYR A 109 11.76 9.35 -29.08
CA TYR A 109 10.93 8.21 -28.70
C TYR A 109 9.48 8.40 -29.14
N GLU A 110 8.91 9.59 -28.95
CA GLU A 110 7.56 9.92 -29.43
C GLU A 110 7.44 9.77 -30.96
N GLU A 111 8.46 10.22 -31.71
CA GLU A 111 8.52 10.04 -33.16
C GLU A 111 8.57 8.56 -33.56
N TYR A 112 9.30 7.73 -32.81
CA TYR A 112 9.37 6.28 -33.02
C TYR A 112 8.01 5.60 -32.78
N VAL A 113 7.34 5.92 -31.67
CA VAL A 113 6.01 5.38 -31.35
C VAL A 113 4.99 5.80 -32.43
N ALA A 114 4.99 7.07 -32.82
CA ALA A 114 4.12 7.56 -33.89
C ALA A 114 4.40 6.90 -35.25
N TYR A 115 5.65 6.47 -35.50
CA TYR A 115 6.00 5.68 -36.68
C TYR A 115 5.43 4.26 -36.61
N GLU A 116 5.59 3.57 -35.47
CA GLU A 116 5.03 2.23 -35.26
C GLU A 116 3.50 2.22 -35.37
N GLU A 117 2.81 3.18 -34.78
CA GLU A 117 1.35 3.30 -34.85
C GLU A 117 0.86 3.52 -36.27
N ARG A 118 1.52 4.40 -37.03
CA ARG A 118 1.23 4.63 -38.45
C ARG A 118 1.43 3.36 -39.27
N ASN A 119 2.51 2.64 -39.04
CA ASN A 119 2.77 1.37 -39.72
C ASN A 119 1.73 0.30 -39.36
N ALA A 120 1.38 0.17 -38.07
CA ALA A 120 0.35 -0.75 -37.62
C ALA A 120 -1.03 -0.39 -38.20
N ALA A 121 -1.36 0.90 -38.31
CA ALA A 121 -2.58 1.37 -38.96
C ALA A 121 -2.58 1.03 -40.46
N ALA A 122 -1.49 1.31 -41.17
CA ALA A 122 -1.34 0.96 -42.58
C ALA A 122 -1.43 -0.55 -42.83
N PHE A 123 -0.82 -1.35 -41.96
CA PHE A 123 -0.92 -2.80 -41.98
C PHE A 123 -2.36 -3.27 -41.75
N ARG A 124 -3.06 -2.73 -40.75
CA ARG A 124 -4.48 -3.02 -40.48
C ARG A 124 -5.36 -2.69 -41.69
N GLU A 125 -5.16 -1.53 -42.32
CA GLU A 125 -5.89 -1.14 -43.53
C GLU A 125 -5.58 -2.06 -44.72
N ARG A 126 -4.31 -2.45 -44.91
CA ARG A 126 -3.94 -3.43 -45.94
C ARG A 126 -4.60 -4.78 -45.70
N MET A 127 -4.66 -5.24 -44.46
CA MET A 127 -5.33 -6.49 -44.07
C MET A 127 -6.85 -6.42 -44.26
N LYS A 128 -7.48 -5.27 -43.98
CA LYS A 128 -8.92 -5.06 -44.27
C LYS A 128 -9.19 -5.15 -45.76
N LYS A 129 -8.38 -4.47 -46.59
CA LYS A 129 -8.49 -4.52 -48.06
C LYS A 129 -8.31 -5.94 -48.59
N PHE A 130 -7.32 -6.67 -48.09
CA PHE A 130 -7.07 -8.06 -48.46
C PHE A 130 -8.23 -8.98 -48.07
N ARG A 131 -8.81 -8.80 -46.88
CA ARG A 131 -10.01 -9.55 -46.46
C ARG A 131 -11.23 -9.21 -47.33
N ALA A 132 -11.38 -7.95 -47.74
CA ALA A 132 -12.49 -7.49 -48.56
C ALA A 132 -12.38 -7.89 -50.04
N SER A 133 -11.16 -8.05 -50.57
CA SER A 133 -10.94 -8.46 -51.97
C SER A 133 -11.17 -9.95 -52.23
N GLY A 134 -11.35 -10.78 -51.18
CA GLY A 134 -11.62 -12.20 -51.33
C GLY A 134 -10.46 -13.01 -51.93
N GLU A 135 -9.26 -12.43 -52.02
CA GLU A 135 -8.06 -13.15 -52.46
C GLU A 135 -7.62 -14.12 -51.36
N CYS A 136 -8.27 -15.28 -51.32
CA CYS A 136 -7.84 -16.43 -50.54
C CYS A 136 -6.51 -16.91 -51.12
N LEU A 137 -5.40 -16.60 -50.45
CA LEU A 137 -4.08 -17.19 -50.70
C LEU A 137 -4.09 -18.63 -50.17
N ILE A 138 -4.85 -19.50 -50.84
CA ILE A 138 -4.68 -20.95 -50.79
C ILE A 138 -4.76 -21.43 -52.24
N LYS A 139 -3.59 -21.66 -52.83
CA LYS A 139 -3.39 -22.63 -53.90
C LYS A 139 -2.36 -23.64 -53.41
#